data_AF-A0A3C0QR30-F1
#
_entry.id   AF-A0A3C0QR30-F1
#
_cell.length_a   1.000
_cell.length_b   1.000
_cell.length_c   1.000
_cell.angle_alpha   90.00
_cell.angle_beta   90.00
_cell.angle_gamma   90.00
#
_symmetry.space_group_name_H-M   'P 1'
#
loop_
_entity.id
_entity.type
_entity.pdbx_description
1 polymer ?
#
loop_
_entity_poly.entity_id
_entity_poly.type
_entity_poly.pdbx_seq_one_letter_code
_entity_poly.pdbx_strand_id
1 'polypeptide(L)'
;MKTKKSARTMKNDFCEEYEKAFPKAVECLEEGFEDSVQFYAFEELDSRKISSTNTLERLNREIRRRSSVVGIFPSTDSYIRLITSYLLEYSEDWQTERCYINASSIKVQKKILFNAA
;
A
#
# COMPACT_ATOMS: atom_id res chain seq x y z
N MET A 1 13.03 10.30 13.97
CA MET A 1 11.73 9.92 13.37
C MET A 1 11.60 10.67 12.07
N LYS A 2 11.38 10.01 10.91
CA LYS A 2 11.21 10.72 9.62
C LYS A 2 9.91 11.51 9.69
N THR A 3 9.94 12.81 9.38
CA THR A 3 8.77 13.70 9.40
C THR A 3 8.36 14.06 7.97
N LYS A 4 7.12 14.54 7.78
CA LYS A 4 6.65 15.04 6.46
C LYS A 4 7.60 16.09 5.87
N LYS A 5 8.15 16.98 6.70
CA LYS A 5 9.15 17.98 6.29
C LYS A 5 10.42 17.34 5.74
N SER A 6 10.97 16.36 6.46
CA SER A 6 12.17 15.63 6.01
C SER A 6 11.91 14.84 4.73
N ALA A 7 10.74 14.22 4.56
CA ALA A 7 10.37 13.53 3.32
C ALA A 7 10.31 14.49 2.12
N ARG A 8 9.86 15.72 2.32
CA ARG A 8 9.82 16.74 1.26
C ARG A 8 11.20 17.23 0.85
N THR A 9 12.11 17.42 1.81
CA THR A 9 13.52 17.71 1.49
C THR A 9 14.12 16.59 0.65
N MET A 10 13.96 15.33 1.07
CA MET A 10 14.47 14.18 0.31
C MET A 10 13.85 14.07 -1.10
N LYS A 11 12.56 14.42 -1.25
CA LYS A 11 11.90 14.47 -2.57
C LYS A 11 12.56 15.50 -3.47
N ASN A 12 12.80 16.71 -2.96
CA ASN A 12 13.43 17.77 -3.74
C ASN A 12 14.85 17.39 -4.18
N ASP A 13 15.66 16.88 -3.23
CA ASP A 13 17.03 16.43 -3.52
C ASP A 13 17.03 15.34 -4.61
N PHE A 14 16.11 14.38 -4.53
CA PHE A 14 15.94 13.34 -5.54
C PHE A 14 15.53 13.89 -6.90
N CYS A 15 14.61 14.87 -6.94
CA CYS A 15 14.18 15.48 -8.19
C CYS A 15 15.35 16.22 -8.85
N GLU A 16 16.09 17.04 -8.09
CA GLU A 16 17.26 17.77 -8.59
C GLU A 16 18.34 16.85 -9.17
N GLU A 17 18.60 15.72 -8.52
CA GLU A 17 19.61 14.75 -8.96
C GLU A 17 19.18 13.96 -10.22
N TYR A 18 17.90 13.53 -10.29
CA TYR A 18 17.46 12.54 -11.26
C TYR A 18 16.55 13.05 -12.38
N GLU A 19 16.12 14.32 -12.37
CA GLU A 19 15.20 14.89 -13.36
C GLU A 19 15.67 14.67 -14.80
N LYS A 20 16.97 14.87 -15.09
CA LYS A 20 17.51 14.69 -16.44
C LYS A 20 17.57 13.22 -16.89
N ALA A 21 17.84 12.31 -15.96
CA ALA A 21 18.00 10.90 -16.26
C ALA A 21 16.65 10.18 -16.37
N PHE A 22 15.69 10.54 -15.50
CA PHE A 22 14.41 9.86 -15.36
C PHE A 22 13.23 10.85 -15.24
N PRO A 23 12.97 11.68 -16.26
CA PRO A 23 11.98 12.76 -16.18
C PRO A 23 10.57 12.26 -15.82
N LYS A 24 10.13 11.13 -16.39
CA LYS A 24 8.81 10.52 -16.09
C LYS A 24 8.69 10.00 -14.67
N ALA A 25 9.80 9.52 -14.09
CA ALA A 25 9.78 9.02 -12.71
C ALA A 25 9.69 10.19 -11.73
N VAL A 26 10.38 11.29 -12.03
CA VAL A 26 10.29 12.54 -11.28
C VAL A 26 8.88 13.11 -11.37
N GLU A 27 8.31 13.26 -12.57
CA GLU A 27 6.92 13.70 -12.79
C GLU A 27 5.92 12.90 -11.94
N CYS A 28 5.98 11.57 -12.01
CA CYS A 28 5.14 10.67 -11.21
C CYS A 28 5.31 10.89 -9.70
N LEU A 29 6.55 11.06 -9.22
CA LEU A 29 6.80 11.36 -7.82
C LEU A 29 6.23 12.73 -7.43
N GLU A 30 6.37 13.75 -8.29
CA GLU A 30 5.87 15.09 -8.00
C GLU A 30 4.35 15.13 -7.87
N GLU A 31 3.65 14.51 -8.81
CA GLU A 31 2.18 14.41 -8.82
C GLU A 31 1.66 13.61 -7.62
N GLY A 32 2.29 12.46 -7.32
CA GLY A 32 1.85 11.55 -6.28
C GLY A 32 2.38 11.83 -4.87
N PHE A 33 3.29 12.80 -4.70
CA PHE A 33 4.00 12.95 -3.41
C PHE A 33 3.06 13.22 -2.25
N GLU A 34 2.12 14.16 -2.38
CA GLU A 34 1.25 14.56 -1.27
C GLU A 34 0.38 13.39 -0.76
N ASP A 35 -0.16 12.60 -1.68
CA ASP A 35 -0.91 11.39 -1.36
C ASP A 35 0.00 10.36 -0.68
N SER A 36 1.22 10.16 -1.22
CA SER A 36 2.17 9.19 -0.68
C SER A 36 2.60 9.47 0.76
N VAL A 37 2.58 10.72 1.20
CA VAL A 37 3.01 11.13 2.55
C VAL A 37 1.86 11.41 3.51
N GLN A 38 0.61 11.21 3.08
CA GLN A 38 -0.59 11.48 3.89
C GLN A 38 -0.59 10.68 5.20
N PHE A 39 0.06 9.51 5.23
CA PHE A 39 0.14 8.67 6.43
C PHE A 39 0.83 9.36 7.63
N TYR A 40 1.61 10.43 7.42
CA TYR A 40 2.18 11.21 8.52
C TYR A 40 1.12 11.93 9.37
N ALA A 41 -0.11 12.08 8.87
CA ALA A 41 -1.22 12.64 9.64
C ALA A 41 -1.79 11.67 10.69
N PHE A 42 -1.38 10.39 10.69
CA PHE A 42 -1.88 9.36 11.59
C PHE A 42 -0.90 9.10 12.74
N GLU A 43 -0.87 9.99 13.72
CA GLU A 43 0.07 9.96 14.86
C GLU A 43 -0.01 8.67 15.70
N GLU A 44 -1.20 8.08 15.81
CA GLU A 44 -1.43 6.88 16.61
C GLU A 44 -1.13 5.58 15.84
N LEU A 45 -0.83 5.66 14.53
CA LEU A 45 -0.57 4.51 13.68
C LEU A 45 0.91 4.43 13.29
N ASP A 46 1.45 3.21 13.26
CA ASP A 46 2.84 3.02 12.82
C ASP A 46 2.96 3.30 11.31
N SER A 47 3.57 4.44 10.99
CA SER A 47 3.85 4.87 9.60
C SER A 47 4.52 3.78 8.74
N ARG A 48 5.35 2.91 9.32
CA ARG A 48 6.01 1.82 8.57
C ARG A 48 5.02 0.76 8.09
N LYS A 49 3.93 0.56 8.84
CA LYS A 49 2.89 -0.40 8.47
C LYS A 49 1.97 0.15 7.38
N ILE A 50 1.70 1.45 7.41
CA ILE A 50 0.86 2.11 6.39
C ILE A 50 1.61 2.27 5.07
N SER A 51 2.88 2.68 5.12
CA SER A 51 3.72 2.87 3.92
C SER A 51 4.21 1.56 3.28
N SER A 52 4.05 0.42 3.95
CA SER A 52 4.51 -0.88 3.46
C SER A 52 3.55 -1.46 2.41
N THR A 53 4.06 -1.72 1.21
CA THR A 53 3.34 -2.46 0.16
C THR A 53 3.54 -3.98 0.21
N ASN A 54 4.34 -4.50 1.16
CA ASN A 54 4.70 -5.93 1.24
C ASN A 54 3.51 -6.88 1.16
N THR A 55 2.44 -6.53 1.87
CA THR A 55 1.22 -7.33 1.95
C THR A 55 0.49 -7.37 0.61
N LEU A 56 0.41 -6.24 -0.09
CA LEU A 56 -0.20 -6.12 -1.40
C LEU A 56 0.66 -6.83 -2.47
N GLU A 57 1.98 -6.63 -2.42
CA GLU A 57 2.92 -7.30 -3.34
C GLU A 57 2.92 -8.81 -3.17
N ARG A 58 2.80 -9.32 -1.93
CA ARG A 58 2.65 -10.76 -1.66
C ARG A 58 1.36 -11.29 -2.28
N LEU A 59 0.24 -10.60 -2.11
CA LEU A 59 -1.04 -10.98 -2.68
C LEU A 59 -0.99 -11.00 -4.22
N ASN A 60 -0.47 -9.92 -4.83
CA ASN A 60 -0.32 -9.81 -6.28
C ASN A 60 0.60 -10.88 -6.86
N ARG A 61 1.69 -11.21 -6.16
CA ARG A 61 2.58 -12.32 -6.55
C ARG A 61 1.83 -13.65 -6.57
N GLU A 62 0.97 -13.91 -5.59
CA GLU A 62 0.21 -15.17 -5.56
C GLU A 62 -0.93 -15.27 -6.55
N ILE A 63 -1.57 -14.14 -6.87
CA ILE A 63 -2.50 -14.04 -8.01
C ILE A 63 -1.75 -14.41 -9.30
N ARG A 64 -0.59 -13.79 -9.55
CA ARG A 64 0.22 -14.07 -10.74
C ARG A 64 0.67 -15.53 -10.79
N ARG A 65 1.21 -16.08 -9.70
CA ARG A 65 1.67 -17.47 -9.61
C ARG A 65 0.55 -18.49 -9.88
N ARG A 66 -0.65 -18.27 -9.35
CA ARG A 66 -1.79 -19.18 -9.59
C ARG A 66 -2.29 -19.06 -11.03
N SER A 67 -2.39 -17.84 -11.56
CA SER A 67 -2.82 -17.64 -12.94
C SER A 67 -1.82 -18.18 -13.98
N SER A 68 -0.51 -18.15 -13.69
CA SER A 68 0.53 -18.58 -14.64
C SER A 68 0.49 -20.07 -14.94
N VAL A 69 -0.02 -20.89 -14.02
CA VAL A 69 -0.16 -22.35 -14.21
C VAL A 69 -1.21 -22.67 -15.27
N VAL A 70 -2.25 -21.84 -15.40
CA VAL A 70 -3.31 -22.03 -16.39
C VAL A 70 -2.87 -21.55 -17.78
N GLY A 71 -2.04 -20.51 -17.84
CA GLY A 71 -1.53 -19.93 -19.09
C GLY A 71 -2.58 -19.13 -19.85
N ILE A 72 -3.60 -19.78 -20.41
CA ILE A 72 -4.69 -19.16 -21.17
C ILE A 72 -6.03 -19.59 -20.58
N PHE A 73 -6.85 -18.60 -20.21
CA PHE A 73 -8.19 -18.86 -19.68
C PHE A 73 -9.24 -18.90 -20.81
N PRO A 74 -10.22 -19.82 -20.73
CA PRO A 74 -11.28 -19.93 -21.74
C PRO A 74 -12.30 -18.78 -21.65
N SER A 75 -12.38 -18.08 -20.52
CA SER A 75 -13.22 -16.89 -20.33
C SER A 75 -12.73 -16.06 -19.14
N THR A 76 -13.18 -14.80 -19.05
CA THR A 76 -12.97 -13.94 -17.89
C THR A 76 -13.57 -14.53 -16.63
N ASP A 77 -14.74 -15.19 -16.72
CA ASP A 77 -15.38 -15.84 -15.57
C ASP A 77 -14.53 -16.96 -14.98
N SER A 78 -13.84 -17.74 -15.82
CA SER A 78 -12.92 -18.78 -15.35
C SER A 78 -11.72 -18.18 -14.60
N TYR A 79 -11.22 -17.03 -15.04
CA TYR A 79 -10.16 -16.30 -14.32
C TYR A 79 -10.66 -15.77 -12.98
N ILE A 80 -11.81 -15.10 -12.98
CA ILE A 80 -12.42 -14.56 -11.76
C ILE A 80 -12.63 -15.67 -10.74
N ARG A 81 -13.19 -16.83 -11.15
CA ARG A 81 -13.40 -17.97 -10.25
C ARG A 81 -12.11 -18.41 -9.56
N LEU A 82 -11.02 -18.60 -10.31
CA LEU A 82 -9.73 -18.99 -9.73
C LEU A 82 -9.23 -17.97 -8.69
N ILE A 83 -9.24 -16.69 -9.06
CA ILE A 83 -8.73 -15.63 -8.18
C ILE A 83 -9.64 -15.47 -6.97
N THR A 84 -10.96 -15.48 -7.13
CA THR A 84 -11.92 -15.40 -6.03
C THR A 84 -11.77 -16.57 -5.07
N SER A 85 -11.63 -17.81 -5.56
CA SER A 85 -11.38 -18.96 -4.69
C SER A 85 -10.13 -18.79 -3.83
N TYR A 86 -9.05 -18.25 -4.39
CA TYR A 86 -7.84 -17.94 -3.63
C TYR A 86 -8.05 -16.78 -2.63
N LEU A 87 -8.74 -15.71 -3.04
CA LEU A 87 -9.01 -14.57 -2.16
C LEU A 87 -9.89 -14.95 -0.96
N LEU A 88 -10.80 -15.91 -1.13
CA LEU A 88 -11.59 -16.47 -0.02
C LEU A 88 -10.69 -17.17 1.00
N GLU A 89 -9.85 -18.11 0.55
CA GLU A 89 -8.87 -18.82 1.40
C GLU A 89 -7.94 -17.82 2.11
N TYR A 90 -7.40 -16.85 1.37
CA TYR A 90 -6.53 -15.82 1.91
C TYR A 90 -7.23 -14.95 2.99
N SER A 91 -8.51 -14.64 2.78
CA SER A 91 -9.31 -13.88 3.73
C SER A 91 -9.63 -14.67 4.99
N GLU A 92 -9.75 -15.99 4.91
CA GLU A 92 -9.94 -16.87 6.06
C GLU A 92 -8.66 -16.95 6.89
N ASP A 93 -7.51 -17.18 6.25
CA ASP A 93 -6.20 -17.18 6.90
C ASP A 93 -5.95 -15.86 7.66
N TRP A 94 -6.21 -14.73 7.00
CA TRP A 94 -6.04 -13.39 7.57
C TRP A 94 -6.86 -13.12 8.83
N GLN A 95 -8.02 -13.75 8.97
CA GLN A 95 -8.84 -13.59 10.18
C GLN A 95 -8.22 -14.28 11.39
N THR A 96 -7.37 -15.28 11.17
CA THR A 96 -6.70 -16.06 12.23
C THR A 96 -5.29 -15.59 12.55
N GLU A 97 -4.67 -14.83 11.64
CA GLU A 97 -3.33 -14.26 11.82
C GLU A 97 -3.28 -13.11 12.85
N ARG A 98 -2.06 -12.70 13.22
CA ARG A 98 -1.87 -11.55 14.12
C ARG A 98 -2.39 -10.27 13.47
N CYS A 99 -3.11 -9.49 14.27
CA CYS A 99 -3.61 -8.18 13.87
C CYS A 99 -2.46 -7.25 13.41
N TYR A 100 -2.44 -6.91 12.12
CA TYR A 100 -1.35 -6.13 11.52
C TYR A 100 -1.25 -4.73 12.12
N ILE A 101 -2.38 -4.03 12.29
CA ILE A 101 -2.47 -2.74 12.98
C ILE A 101 -3.37 -2.90 14.20
N ASN A 102 -2.93 -2.46 15.37
CA ASN A 102 -3.69 -2.62 16.60
C ASN A 102 -5.05 -1.90 16.51
N ALA A 103 -6.13 -2.64 16.77
CA ALA A 103 -7.50 -2.12 16.76
C ALA A 103 -7.73 -0.98 17.77
N SER A 104 -7.02 -0.97 18.92
CA SER A 104 -7.12 0.14 19.88
C SER A 104 -6.53 1.42 19.29
N SER A 105 -5.36 1.35 18.66
CA SER A 105 -4.72 2.48 17.99
C SER A 105 -5.61 3.08 16.89
N ILE A 106 -6.27 2.23 16.09
CA ILE A 106 -7.24 2.69 15.07
C ILE A 106 -8.40 3.46 15.71
N LYS A 107 -8.95 2.95 16.83
CA LYS A 107 -10.05 3.63 17.54
C LYS A 107 -9.62 4.99 18.08
N VAL A 108 -8.43 5.09 18.64
CA VAL A 108 -7.87 6.37 19.15
C VAL A 108 -7.66 7.34 17.98
N GLN A 109 -6.99 6.91 16.92
CA GLN A 109 -6.78 7.74 15.72
C GLN A 109 -8.09 8.26 15.14
N LYS A 110 -9.10 7.37 15.04
CA LYS A 110 -10.42 7.72 14.55
C LYS A 110 -11.05 8.82 15.41
N LYS A 111 -11.01 8.67 16.74
CA LYS A 111 -11.53 9.68 17.67
C LYS A 111 -10.82 11.04 17.50
N ILE A 112 -9.50 11.05 17.32
CA ILE A 112 -8.73 12.27 17.09
C ILE A 112 -9.21 12.97 15.82
N LEU A 113 -9.35 12.24 14.70
CA LEU A 113 -9.77 12.82 13.43
C LEU A 113 -11.21 13.35 13.45
N PHE A 114 -12.14 12.63 14.08
CA PHE A 114 -13.56 13.04 14.12
C PHE A 114 -13.87 14.08 15.20
N ASN A 115 -13.02 14.23 16.22
CA ASN A 115 -13.17 15.30 17.22
C ASN A 115 -12.48 16.60 16.80
N ALA A 116 -11.57 16.54 15.82
CA ALA A 116 -10.90 17.70 15.25
C ALA A 116 -11.67 18.37 14.11
N ALA A 117 -12.79 17.77 13.69
CA ALA A 117 -13.74 18.28 12.70
C ALA A 117 -14.99 18.85 13.37
#